data_AF-A0A9E5U1F7-F1
#
_entry.id   AF-A0A9E5U1F7-F1
#
_cell.length_a   1.000
_cell.length_b   1.000
_cell.length_c   1.000
_cell.angle_alpha   90.00
_cell.angle_beta   90.00
_cell.angle_gamma   90.00
#
_symmetry.space_group_name_H-M   'P 1'
#
loop_
_entity.id
_entity.type
_entity.pdbx_description
1 polymer ?
#
loop_
_entity_poly.entity_id
_entity_poly.type
_entity_poly.pdbx_seq_one_letter_code
_entity_poly.pdbx_strand_id
1 'polypeptide(L)'
;MRAEWLFALGLVALLVLGTWCGSRIRSEYRTRREMTVLTVAAVWVLYSLHFGLTLIAAVGSTWLLPLPPPLSVAGGFLLLLIGAAAYIAAAVSFRSLKRMSGMDSSRLITGGIYRWSRNPQNVGWALFLVGMALLRTSGLVLLLAVLFWVSFRMYLPLEEQLLERIFGDAYRAYRSRTHRYFGPPKRPE
;
A
#
# COMPACT_ATOMS: atom_id res chain seq x y z
N MET A 1 -27.78 4.60 11.52
CA MET A 1 -27.06 3.30 11.53
C MET A 1 -25.97 3.38 12.58
N ARG A 2 -25.88 2.45 13.54
CA ARG A 2 -24.80 2.50 14.57
C ARG A 2 -23.44 2.40 13.87
N ALA A 3 -22.43 3.14 14.34
CA ALA A 3 -21.10 3.17 13.73
C ALA A 3 -20.48 1.76 13.58
N GLU A 4 -20.79 0.86 14.51
CA GLU A 4 -20.40 -0.55 14.49
C GLU A 4 -20.86 -1.29 13.23
N TRP A 5 -22.10 -1.07 12.79
CA TRP A 5 -22.63 -1.68 11.56
C TRP A 5 -21.96 -1.15 10.31
N LEU A 6 -21.61 0.14 10.28
CA LEU A 6 -20.84 0.73 9.19
C LEU A 6 -19.48 0.03 9.03
N PHE A 7 -18.75 -0.16 10.13
CA PHE A 7 -17.45 -0.81 10.09
C PHE A 7 -17.57 -2.31 9.81
N ALA A 8 -18.56 -3.01 10.36
CA ALA A 8 -18.78 -4.41 10.06
C ALA A 8 -19.07 -4.64 8.57
N LEU A 9 -20.02 -3.88 8.00
CA LEU A 9 -20.33 -3.94 6.57
C LEU A 9 -19.13 -3.50 5.73
N GLY A 10 -18.41 -2.46 6.16
CA GLY A 10 -17.19 -1.99 5.51
C GLY A 10 -16.10 -3.05 5.45
N LEU A 11 -15.83 -3.75 6.56
CA LEU A 11 -14.85 -4.84 6.62
C LEU A 11 -15.25 -6.03 5.75
N VAL A 12 -16.53 -6.40 5.73
CA VAL A 12 -17.06 -7.43 4.81
C VAL A 12 -16.87 -7.01 3.36
N ALA A 13 -17.21 -5.76 3.02
CA ALA A 13 -17.03 -5.24 1.67
C ALA A 13 -15.55 -5.21 1.27
N LEU A 14 -14.64 -4.80 2.16
CA LEU A 14 -13.20 -4.86 1.93
C LEU A 14 -12.70 -6.29 1.70
N LEU A 15 -13.20 -7.26 2.46
CA LEU A 15 -12.83 -8.67 2.31
C LEU A 15 -13.33 -9.24 0.97
N VAL A 16 -14.61 -9.04 0.64
CA VAL A 16 -15.21 -9.53 -0.60
C VAL A 16 -14.56 -8.86 -1.81
N LEU A 17 -14.45 -7.53 -1.82
CA LEU A 17 -13.85 -6.80 -2.93
C LEU A 17 -12.35 -7.07 -3.04
N GLY A 18 -11.65 -7.20 -1.91
CA GLY A 18 -10.22 -7.50 -1.86
C GLY A 18 -9.89 -8.90 -2.38
N THR A 19 -10.67 -9.91 -1.98
CA THR A 19 -10.51 -11.28 -2.51
C THR A 19 -10.85 -11.36 -4.00
N TRP A 20 -11.89 -10.66 -4.45
CA TRP A 20 -12.23 -10.55 -5.86
C TRP A 20 -11.14 -9.84 -6.67
N CYS A 21 -10.64 -8.69 -6.19
CA CYS A 21 -9.53 -7.99 -6.85
C CYS A 21 -8.28 -8.88 -6.90
N GLY A 22 -7.94 -9.56 -5.80
CA GLY A 22 -6.79 -10.46 -5.75
C GLY A 22 -6.89 -11.64 -6.73
N SER A 23 -8.08 -12.23 -6.88
CA SER A 23 -8.30 -13.32 -7.84
C SER A 23 -8.23 -12.82 -9.29
N ARG A 24 -8.83 -11.66 -9.58
CA ARG A 24 -8.78 -11.02 -10.90
C ARG A 24 -7.36 -10.63 -11.28
N ILE A 25 -6.62 -9.98 -10.39
CA ILE A 25 -5.23 -9.60 -10.63
C ILE A 25 -4.38 -10.85 -10.88
N ARG A 26 -4.53 -11.90 -10.07
CA ARG A 26 -3.79 -13.16 -10.28
C ARG A 26 -4.09 -13.79 -11.65
N SER A 27 -5.34 -13.76 -12.09
CA SER A 27 -5.74 -14.24 -13.41
C SER A 27 -5.14 -13.39 -14.53
N GLU A 28 -5.20 -12.06 -14.40
CA GLU A 28 -4.65 -11.14 -15.39
C GLU A 28 -3.13 -11.23 -15.47
N TYR A 29 -2.42 -11.32 -14.35
CA TYR A 29 -0.96 -11.42 -14.33
C TYR A 29 -0.44 -12.71 -14.97
N ARG A 30 -1.26 -13.77 -15.01
CA ARG A 30 -0.96 -15.01 -15.74
C ARG A 30 -1.10 -14.87 -17.24
N THR A 31 -1.99 -14.00 -17.72
CA THR A 31 -2.37 -13.95 -19.15
C THR A 31 -1.95 -12.66 -19.86
N ARG A 32 -1.73 -11.58 -19.12
CA ARG A 32 -1.52 -10.23 -19.62
C ARG A 32 -0.27 -9.61 -19.00
N ARG A 33 0.30 -8.64 -19.71
CA ARG A 33 1.36 -7.75 -19.19
C ARG A 33 0.81 -6.56 -18.40
N GLU A 34 -0.41 -6.14 -18.72
CA GLU A 34 -1.04 -4.94 -18.16
C GLU A 34 -2.40 -5.27 -17.57
N MET A 35 -2.76 -4.54 -16.52
CA MET A 35 -4.08 -4.65 -15.91
C MET A 35 -5.16 -4.04 -16.80
N THR A 36 -6.34 -4.65 -16.77
CA THR A 36 -7.51 -4.07 -17.41
C THR A 36 -8.03 -2.86 -16.63
N VAL A 37 -8.66 -1.91 -17.34
CA VAL A 37 -9.30 -0.73 -16.73
C VAL A 37 -10.31 -1.12 -15.66
N LEU A 38 -11.08 -2.21 -15.88
CA LEU A 38 -12.03 -2.73 -14.91
C LEU A 38 -11.34 -3.16 -13.61
N THR A 39 -10.23 -3.90 -13.70
CA THR A 39 -9.48 -4.36 -12.53
C THR A 39 -8.88 -3.16 -11.79
N VAL A 40 -8.31 -2.21 -12.51
CA VAL A 40 -7.79 -0.98 -11.91
C VAL A 40 -8.90 -0.19 -11.22
N ALA A 41 -10.02 0.06 -11.87
CA ALA A 41 -11.15 0.78 -11.28
C ALA A 41 -11.63 0.12 -9.98
N ALA A 42 -11.73 -1.21 -9.95
CA ALA A 42 -12.12 -1.93 -8.74
C ALA A 42 -11.09 -1.83 -7.61
N VAL A 43 -9.78 -1.85 -7.92
CA VAL A 43 -8.70 -1.63 -6.94
C VAL A 43 -8.78 -0.21 -6.37
N TRP A 44 -9.05 0.79 -7.21
CA TRP A 44 -9.23 2.17 -6.75
C TRP A 44 -10.46 2.32 -5.85
N VAL A 45 -11.57 1.64 -6.16
CA VAL A 45 -12.75 1.58 -5.28
C VAL A 45 -12.40 0.93 -3.95
N LEU A 46 -11.66 -0.20 -3.96
CA LEU A 46 -11.19 -0.87 -2.75
C LEU A 46 -10.34 0.05 -1.87
N TYR A 47 -9.36 0.74 -2.46
CA TYR A 47 -8.50 1.67 -1.74
C TYR A 47 -9.26 2.89 -1.22
N SER A 48 -10.21 3.41 -2.00
CA SER A 48 -11.05 4.55 -1.58
C SER A 48 -11.97 4.15 -0.42
N LEU A 49 -12.55 2.94 -0.46
CA LEU A 49 -13.34 2.40 0.63
C LEU A 49 -12.50 2.20 1.90
N HIS A 50 -11.31 1.60 1.77
CA HIS A 50 -10.39 1.40 2.90
C HIS A 50 -10.00 2.73 3.53
N PHE A 51 -9.62 3.71 2.71
CA PHE A 51 -9.21 5.02 3.19
C PHE A 51 -10.37 5.79 3.82
N GLY A 52 -11.57 5.74 3.22
CA GLY A 52 -12.77 6.35 3.78
C GLY A 52 -13.13 5.78 5.16
N LEU A 53 -13.11 4.45 5.32
CA LEU A 53 -13.32 3.79 6.61
C LEU A 53 -12.24 4.21 7.62
N THR A 54 -11.00 4.32 7.18
CA THR A 54 -9.89 4.78 8.03
C THR A 54 -10.11 6.20 8.54
N LEU A 55 -10.55 7.13 7.68
CA LEU A 55 -10.84 8.52 8.07
C LEU A 55 -12.01 8.58 9.05
N ILE A 56 -13.08 7.82 8.82
CA ILE A 56 -14.24 7.78 9.73
C ILE A 56 -13.81 7.21 11.10
N ALA A 57 -13.01 6.14 11.13
CA ALA A 57 -12.48 5.55 12.35
C ALA A 57 -11.57 6.53 13.12
N ALA A 58 -10.72 7.27 12.38
CA ALA A 58 -9.81 8.28 12.90
C ALA A 58 -10.55 9.46 13.53
N VAL A 59 -11.60 9.98 12.89
CA VAL A 59 -12.44 11.06 13.44
C VAL A 59 -13.18 10.58 14.68
N GLY A 60 -13.80 9.39 14.61
CA GLY A 60 -14.54 8.81 15.72
C GLY A 60 -13.70 8.35 16.91
N SER A 61 -12.36 8.33 16.79
CA SER A 61 -11.42 7.86 17.82
C SER A 61 -11.83 6.49 18.40
N THR A 62 -12.29 5.62 17.51
CA THR A 62 -12.88 4.31 17.85
C THR A 62 -11.82 3.37 18.45
N TRP A 63 -12.21 2.63 19.51
CA TRP A 63 -11.32 1.76 20.29
C TRP A 63 -10.08 2.50 20.81
N LEU A 64 -10.29 3.43 21.74
CA LEU A 64 -9.22 4.25 22.30
C LEU A 64 -8.10 3.40 22.90
N LEU A 65 -6.88 3.67 22.46
CA LEU A 65 -5.66 3.06 22.98
C LEU A 65 -5.12 3.93 24.13
N PRO A 66 -4.74 3.35 25.27
CA PRO A 66 -4.16 4.09 26.39
C PRO A 66 -2.69 4.43 26.10
N LEU A 67 -2.46 5.42 25.22
CA LEU A 67 -1.13 5.86 24.84
C LEU A 67 -0.78 7.19 25.53
N PRO A 68 0.46 7.36 26.03
CA PRO A 68 0.89 8.63 26.59
C PRO A 68 0.92 9.72 25.51
N PRO A 69 0.42 10.94 25.77
CA PRO A 69 0.30 12.00 24.76
C PRO A 69 1.58 12.33 23.98
N PRO A 70 2.78 12.37 24.60
CA PRO A 70 4.01 12.63 23.85
C PRO A 70 4.29 11.55 22.79
N LEU A 71 4.02 10.28 23.10
CA LEU A 71 4.24 9.17 22.18
C LEU A 71 3.21 9.18 21.04
N SER A 72 1.93 9.38 21.35
CA SER A 72 0.86 9.39 20.35
C SER A 72 0.99 10.58 19.41
N VAL A 73 1.26 11.78 19.92
CA VAL A 73 1.38 13.00 19.13
C VAL A 73 2.70 13.02 18.34
N ALA A 74 3.85 12.96 19.01
CA ALA A 74 5.14 13.10 18.32
C ALA A 74 5.43 11.89 17.42
N GLY A 75 5.24 10.68 17.93
CA GLY A 75 5.43 9.45 17.16
C GLY A 75 4.43 9.35 16.01
N GLY A 76 3.17 9.71 16.26
CA GLY A 76 2.14 9.72 15.23
C GLY A 76 2.42 10.72 14.10
N PHE A 77 2.77 11.97 14.42
CA PHE A 77 3.13 12.97 13.41
C PHE A 77 4.37 12.56 12.62
N LEU A 78 5.41 12.07 13.30
CA LEU A 78 6.63 11.64 12.64
C LEU A 78 6.37 10.53 11.61
N LEU A 79 5.66 9.47 12.02
CA LEU A 79 5.33 8.36 11.12
C LEU A 79 4.41 8.79 9.98
N LEU A 80 3.44 9.66 10.26
CA LEU A 80 2.54 10.20 9.24
C LEU A 80 3.32 10.98 8.18
N LEU A 81 4.21 11.89 8.58
CA LEU A 81 5.01 12.71 7.66
C LEU A 81 5.99 11.86 6.84
N ILE A 82 6.71 10.93 7.49
CA ILE A 82 7.62 10.01 6.79
C ILE A 82 6.84 9.15 5.79
N GLY A 83 5.69 8.61 6.21
CA GLY A 83 4.84 7.78 5.37
C GLY A 83 4.30 8.52 4.15
N ALA A 84 3.77 9.73 4.37
CA ALA A 84 3.29 10.61 3.31
C ALA A 84 4.40 10.99 2.33
N ALA A 85 5.56 11.40 2.84
CA ALA A 85 6.70 11.76 2.00
C ALA A 85 7.17 10.57 1.14
N ALA A 86 7.26 9.38 1.73
CA ALA A 86 7.63 8.16 1.00
C ALA A 86 6.61 7.79 -0.08
N TYR A 87 5.31 7.88 0.24
CA TYR A 87 4.23 7.62 -0.72
C TYR A 87 4.25 8.61 -1.89
N ILE A 88 4.35 9.92 -1.61
CA ILE A 88 4.38 10.98 -2.61
C ILE A 88 5.61 10.85 -3.50
N ALA A 89 6.80 10.65 -2.92
CA ALA A 89 8.03 10.45 -3.68
C ALA A 89 7.94 9.23 -4.61
N ALA A 90 7.27 8.16 -4.17
CA ALA A 90 7.04 6.99 -5.01
C ALA A 90 6.05 7.28 -6.15
N ALA A 91 4.92 7.91 -5.85
CA ALA A 91 3.91 8.29 -6.85
C ALA A 91 4.49 9.21 -7.94
N VAL A 92 5.27 10.23 -7.54
CA VAL A 92 5.93 11.16 -8.47
C VAL A 92 6.94 10.44 -9.38
N SER A 93 7.58 9.37 -8.89
CA SER A 93 8.55 8.60 -9.69
C SER A 93 7.91 7.92 -10.92
N PHE A 94 6.60 7.62 -10.88
CA PHE A 94 5.89 7.03 -12.02
C PHE A 94 5.56 8.02 -13.13
N ARG A 95 5.38 9.31 -12.79
CA ARG A 95 4.97 10.41 -13.71
C ARG A 95 3.67 10.15 -14.50
N SER A 96 2.94 9.07 -14.19
CA SER A 96 1.73 8.64 -14.91
C SER A 96 0.89 7.74 -14.01
N LEU A 97 -0.40 8.07 -13.89
CA LEU A 97 -1.36 7.23 -13.16
C LEU A 97 -1.56 5.86 -13.80
N LYS A 98 -1.46 5.77 -15.14
CA LYS A 98 -1.54 4.49 -15.85
C LYS A 98 -0.41 3.57 -15.44
N ARG A 99 0.82 4.10 -15.32
CA ARG A 99 1.99 3.33 -14.91
C ARG A 99 1.91 2.92 -13.44
N MET A 100 1.53 3.86 -12.57
CA MET A 100 1.33 3.60 -11.14
C MET A 100 0.26 2.51 -10.89
N SER A 101 -0.76 2.45 -11.76
CA SER A 101 -1.86 1.49 -11.65
C SER A 101 -1.62 0.17 -12.42
N GLY A 102 -0.45 -0.02 -13.05
CA GLY A 102 -0.16 -1.22 -13.83
C GLY A 102 -0.88 -1.33 -15.19
N MET A 103 -1.44 -0.23 -15.69
CA MET A 103 -2.03 -0.13 -17.05
C MET A 103 -1.02 0.32 -18.12
N ASP A 104 0.21 0.64 -17.72
CA ASP A 104 1.33 0.92 -18.62
C ASP A 104 2.57 0.22 -18.06
N SER A 105 3.07 -0.76 -18.79
CA SER A 105 4.24 -1.57 -18.43
C SER A 105 5.48 -1.28 -19.29
N SER A 106 5.48 -0.16 -20.03
CA SER A 106 6.55 0.21 -20.98
C SER A 106 7.93 0.46 -20.35
N ARG A 107 7.99 0.80 -19.06
CA ARG A 107 9.25 1.17 -18.38
C ARG A 107 9.28 0.71 -16.93
N LEU A 108 10.38 0.05 -16.56
CA LEU A 108 10.70 -0.28 -15.17
C LEU A 108 11.23 0.96 -14.43
N ILE A 109 10.62 1.29 -13.29
CA ILE A 109 11.05 2.39 -12.43
C ILE A 109 12.01 1.86 -11.37
N THR A 110 13.25 2.38 -11.38
CA THR A 110 14.32 1.95 -10.45
C THR A 110 15.08 3.12 -9.79
N GLY A 111 14.79 4.36 -10.21
CA GLY A 111 15.45 5.57 -9.73
C GLY A 111 14.71 6.27 -8.60
N GLY A 112 15.25 7.39 -8.11
CA GLY A 112 14.59 8.17 -7.05
C GLY A 112 14.46 7.36 -5.77
N ILE A 113 13.26 7.35 -5.17
CA ILE A 113 13.01 6.58 -3.93
C ILE A 113 13.07 5.06 -4.16
N TYR A 114 12.84 4.60 -5.40
CA TYR A 114 12.91 3.19 -5.77
C TYR A 114 14.33 2.61 -5.71
N ARG A 115 15.38 3.42 -5.55
CA ARG A 115 16.74 2.90 -5.31
C ARG A 115 16.91 2.27 -3.93
N TRP A 116 16.09 2.68 -2.96
CA TRP A 116 16.17 2.26 -1.55
C TRP A 116 15.18 1.15 -1.19
N SER A 117 14.10 1.02 -1.96
CA SER A 117 13.03 0.06 -1.72
C SER A 117 12.37 -0.26 -3.05
N ARG A 118 12.05 -1.53 -3.28
CA ARG A 118 11.22 -1.93 -4.42
C ARG A 118 9.73 -1.58 -4.24
N ASN A 119 9.31 -1.33 -3.00
CA ASN A 119 7.91 -1.05 -2.64
C ASN A 119 7.74 0.18 -1.73
N PRO A 120 8.33 1.35 -2.09
CA PRO A 120 8.34 2.51 -1.22
C PRO A 120 6.93 3.07 -0.99
N GLN A 121 6.05 3.02 -2.00
CA GLN A 121 4.66 3.45 -1.89
C GLN A 121 3.89 2.68 -0.80
N ASN A 122 3.98 1.34 -0.80
CA ASN A 122 3.22 0.49 0.11
C ASN A 122 3.74 0.61 1.55
N VAL A 123 5.07 0.72 1.72
CA VAL A 123 5.66 0.98 3.04
C VAL A 123 5.28 2.38 3.53
N GLY A 124 5.34 3.39 2.67
CA GLY A 124 4.93 4.76 3.00
C GLY A 124 3.47 4.81 3.44
N TRP A 125 2.57 4.14 2.72
CA TRP A 125 1.16 4.06 3.09
C TRP A 125 0.95 3.35 4.43
N ALA A 126 1.65 2.25 4.70
CA ALA A 126 1.57 1.57 5.99
C ALA A 126 2.01 2.48 7.14
N LEU A 127 3.13 3.20 6.99
CA LEU A 127 3.62 4.15 8.00
C LEU A 127 2.64 5.31 8.21
N PHE A 128 2.03 5.80 7.12
CA PHE A 128 1.01 6.84 7.17
C PHE A 128 -0.20 6.40 8.01
N LEU A 129 -0.71 5.19 7.76
CA LEU A 129 -1.84 4.62 8.50
C LEU A 129 -1.50 4.41 9.98
N VAL A 130 -0.31 3.91 10.30
CA VAL A 130 0.15 3.75 11.69
C VAL A 130 0.29 5.11 12.38
N GLY A 131 0.86 6.11 11.71
CA GLY A 131 0.98 7.46 12.24
C GLY A 131 -0.39 8.06 12.58
N MET A 132 -1.38 7.88 11.69
CA MET A 132 -2.76 8.29 11.94
C MET A 132 -3.41 7.52 13.10
N ALA A 133 -3.15 6.22 13.22
CA ALA A 133 -3.64 5.42 14.35
C ALA A 133 -3.11 5.94 15.70
N LEU A 134 -1.82 6.31 15.75
CA LEU A 134 -1.21 6.88 16.95
C LEU A 134 -1.77 8.27 17.26
N LEU A 135 -1.82 9.17 16.28
CA LEU A 135 -2.34 10.55 16.46
C LEU A 135 -3.77 10.57 16.99
N ARG A 136 -4.59 9.62 16.56
CA ARG A 136 -6.00 9.51 16.94
C ARG A 136 -6.23 8.50 18.06
N THR A 137 -5.15 7.91 18.57
CA THR A 137 -5.16 6.84 19.58
C THR A 137 -6.22 5.77 19.28
N SER A 138 -6.41 5.42 18.00
CA SER A 138 -7.52 4.58 17.55
C SER A 138 -7.05 3.17 17.19
N GLY A 139 -7.51 2.20 17.97
CA GLY A 139 -7.26 0.78 17.74
C GLY A 139 -7.88 0.26 16.44
N LEU A 140 -9.01 0.83 16.01
CA LEU A 140 -9.63 0.46 14.75
C LEU A 140 -8.82 0.93 13.54
N VAL A 141 -8.27 2.15 13.58
CA VAL A 141 -7.34 2.63 12.55
C VAL A 141 -6.09 1.75 12.51
N LEU A 142 -5.58 1.35 13.68
CA LEU A 142 -4.45 0.42 13.77
C LEU A 142 -4.79 -0.95 13.15
N LEU A 143 -5.98 -1.50 13.40
CA LEU A 143 -6.45 -2.73 12.79
C LEU A 143 -6.49 -2.61 11.26
N LEU A 144 -7.05 -1.51 10.73
CA LEU A 144 -7.10 -1.25 9.29
C LEU A 144 -5.71 -1.12 8.67
N ALA A 145 -4.73 -0.55 9.40
CA ALA A 145 -3.33 -0.50 9.00
C ALA A 145 -2.70 -1.90 8.91
N VAL A 146 -2.96 -2.75 9.92
CA VAL A 146 -2.50 -4.14 9.94
C VAL A 146 -3.11 -4.94 8.79
N LEU A 147 -4.42 -4.82 8.55
CA LEU A 147 -5.11 -5.50 7.47
C LEU A 147 -4.55 -5.09 6.09
N PHE A 148 -4.26 -3.80 5.90
CA PHE A 148 -3.57 -3.32 4.70
C PHE A 148 -2.20 -3.98 4.55
N TRP A 149 -1.37 -3.96 5.60
CA TRP A 149 -0.02 -4.53 5.55
C TRP A 149 -0.03 -6.03 5.25
N VAL A 150 -0.92 -6.80 5.87
CA VAL A 150 -1.09 -8.23 5.63
C VAL A 150 -1.51 -8.48 4.18
N SER A 151 -2.49 -7.73 3.67
CA SER A 151 -2.97 -7.85 2.28
C SER A 151 -1.85 -7.54 1.28
N PHE A 152 -1.09 -6.46 1.52
CA PHE A 152 0.08 -6.11 0.71
C PHE A 152 1.14 -7.21 0.74
N ARG A 153 1.44 -7.79 1.91
CA ARG A 153 2.41 -8.88 2.05
C ARG A 153 2.02 -10.13 1.27
N MET A 154 0.72 -10.44 1.21
CA MET A 154 0.19 -11.56 0.42
C MET A 154 0.24 -11.29 -1.09
N TYR A 155 0.01 -10.04 -1.50
CA TYR A 155 -0.02 -9.63 -2.89
C TYR A 155 1.37 -9.45 -3.51
N LEU A 156 2.33 -8.96 -2.72
CA LEU A 156 3.65 -8.56 -3.19
C LEU A 156 4.41 -9.62 -4.00
N PRO A 157 4.45 -10.92 -3.64
CA PRO A 157 5.14 -11.93 -4.44
C PRO A 157 4.59 -12.05 -5.87
N LEU A 158 3.27 -11.87 -6.04
CA LEU A 158 2.61 -11.92 -7.34
C LEU A 158 3.03 -10.74 -8.22
N GLU A 159 3.15 -9.55 -7.64
CA GLU A 159 3.68 -8.36 -8.32
C GLU A 159 5.15 -8.54 -8.72
N GLU A 160 6.00 -9.05 -7.82
CA GLU A 160 7.41 -9.28 -8.13
C GLU A 160 7.59 -10.31 -9.26
N GLN A 161 6.77 -11.37 -9.29
CA GLN A 161 6.77 -12.36 -10.37
C GLN A 161 6.34 -11.76 -11.71
N LEU A 162 5.33 -10.89 -11.71
CA LEU A 162 4.91 -10.19 -12.93
C LEU A 162 6.02 -9.28 -13.44
N LEU A 163 6.63 -8.47 -12.57
CA LEU A 163 7.72 -7.57 -12.96
C LEU A 163 8.90 -8.34 -13.55
N GLU A 164 9.23 -9.51 -12.98
CA GLU A 164 10.25 -10.39 -13.54
C GLU A 164 9.86 -10.95 -14.92
N ARG A 165 8.59 -11.31 -15.11
CA ARG A 165 8.08 -11.78 -16.41
C ARG A 165 8.09 -10.69 -17.49
N ILE A 166 7.76 -9.44 -17.13
CA ILE A 166 7.67 -8.32 -18.08
C ILE A 166 9.07 -7.83 -18.46
N PHE A 167 9.94 -7.64 -17.47
CA PHE A 167 11.22 -6.94 -17.64
C PHE A 167 12.45 -7.86 -17.62
N GLY A 168 12.29 -9.15 -17.29
CA GLY A 168 13.36 -10.15 -17.34
C GLY A 168 14.59 -9.75 -16.53
N ASP A 169 15.75 -9.75 -17.19
CA ASP A 169 17.05 -9.45 -16.57
C ASP A 169 17.13 -8.05 -15.98
N ALA A 170 16.43 -7.07 -16.56
CA ALA A 170 16.40 -5.72 -16.01
C ALA A 170 15.78 -5.70 -14.60
N TYR A 171 14.73 -6.50 -14.36
CA TYR A 171 14.16 -6.62 -13.01
C TYR A 171 15.01 -7.49 -12.09
N ARG A 172 15.64 -8.56 -12.59
CA ARG A 172 16.58 -9.36 -11.79
C ARG A 172 17.76 -8.53 -11.28
N ALA A 173 18.39 -7.75 -12.15
CA ALA A 173 19.47 -6.83 -11.80
C ALA A 173 19.00 -5.73 -10.83
N TYR A 174 17.76 -5.27 -10.96
CA TYR A 174 17.18 -4.34 -9.99
C TYR A 174 16.92 -4.99 -8.62
N ARG A 175 16.40 -6.22 -8.61
CA ARG A 175 16.12 -7.00 -7.39
C ARG A 175 17.40 -7.38 -6.63
N SER A 176 18.50 -7.64 -7.34
CA SER A 176 19.80 -7.96 -6.71
C SER A 176 20.39 -6.74 -6.00
N ARG A 177 20.19 -5.51 -6.51
CA ARG A 177 20.72 -4.28 -5.92
C ARG A 177 19.80 -3.56 -4.93
N THR A 178 18.50 -3.88 -4.92
CA THR A 178 17.50 -3.13 -4.12
C THR A 178 16.69 -4.03 -3.20
N HIS A 179 16.58 -3.62 -1.94
CA HIS A 179 15.78 -4.32 -0.92
C HIS A 179 14.28 -4.32 -1.26
N ARG A 180 13.57 -5.33 -0.76
CA ARG A 180 12.11 -5.42 -0.93
C ARG A 180 11.39 -4.24 -0.25
N TYR A 181 11.88 -3.86 0.92
CA TYR A 181 11.49 -2.66 1.67
C TYR A 181 12.69 -1.71 1.78
N PHE A 182 12.59 -0.64 2.57
CA PHE A 182 13.69 0.31 2.74
C PHE A 182 14.97 -0.35 3.26
N GLY A 183 16.07 -0.10 2.57
CA GLY A 183 17.43 -0.45 2.97
C GLY A 183 18.46 0.26 2.08
N PRO A 184 19.73 0.35 2.50
CA PRO A 184 20.79 0.87 1.65
C PRO A 184 20.92 0.01 0.37
N PRO A 185 21.33 0.58 -0.79
CA PRO A 185 21.57 -0.22 -1.99
C PRO A 185 22.57 -1.33 -1.69
N LYS A 186 22.27 -2.54 -2.16
CA LYS A 186 23.16 -3.69 -2.02
C LYS A 186 24.37 -3.49 -2.92
N ARG A 187 25.55 -3.85 -2.42
CA ARG A 187 26.79 -3.83 -3.22
C ARG A 187 26.68 -4.90 -4.32
N PRO A 188 27.16 -4.62 -5.54
CA PRO A 188 27.32 -5.67 -6.53
C PRO A 188 28.35 -6.67 -6.01
N GLU A 189 28.00 -7.97 -6.07
CA GLU A 189 28.94 -9.08 -5.91
C GLU A 189 29.88 -9.17 -7.11
#